data_AF-A0A178DVC0-F1
#
_entry.id   AF-A0A178DVC0-F1
#
_cell.length_a   1.000
_cell.length_b   1.000
_cell.length_c   1.000
_cell.angle_alpha   90.00
_cell.angle_beta   90.00
_cell.angle_gamma   90.00
#
_symmetry.space_group_name_H-M   'P 1'
#
loop_
_entity.id
_entity.type
_entity.pdbx_description
1 polymer ?
#
loop_
_entity_poly.entity_id
_entity_poly.type
_entity_poly.pdbx_seq_one_letter_code
_entity_poly.pdbx_strand_id
1 'polypeptide(L)'
;MLSTITPVALSDLPRLQLKGLSGTSPQQINPTSDSVTMRKLHDLPDDILITILSACDIETIFALRLSCTNLCAVFNTYIRTIAPLVARNTFPDCNTLLTPPESGYSIEWLRRLVPEQLASIVLDKDKLRRYPYIHSGFPYGIPSESICSEAKHWRERITSGWRILQSFYLISQSVYAKSEDELKRPNAIRRVSNGMRSSRLWQAMACPYPGCTEHGMRHVFDGKGRRSSNSSYSDKQDEVMADVQRRESIILEKRLALLERLSDHDLLNYVYVWRLLYWTFRPYRKPHTSAPTANLPNAAQLNWSPIITDISNGCSWLNWFVLSVGAAPFLHQWSLTPSPSPPTSASSTTSPQTHTLRDLIWAAYTTRTSHRIEVEREYICKFEFALRKRCLTPERLKRLEAEILRGRSIRTISLDCIPWVYEQHPLISRPPADFPWYEAGKWVWLDGEWYLQSVPGAGWAQPGMLRLSLKRVGCGEEEEEGMEGMAGEDGDGDGEKEGVGFAKKGPLRNVAYLVYLGVEDAERVWLKGGEDASEFAF
;
A
#
# COMPACT_ATOMS: atom_id res chain seq x y z
N MET A 1 22.64 36.06 18.22
CA MET A 1 23.96 35.39 18.08
C MET A 1 23.75 33.88 18.04
N LEU A 2 23.27 33.37 16.91
CA LEU A 2 23.06 31.94 16.67
C LEU A 2 23.94 31.59 15.47
N SER A 3 25.00 30.82 15.71
CA SER A 3 25.91 30.34 14.68
C SER A 3 25.24 29.22 13.89
N THR A 4 25.07 29.49 12.60
CA THR A 4 24.71 28.53 11.56
C THR A 4 25.80 27.44 11.49
N ILE A 5 25.45 26.22 11.90
CA ILE A 5 26.27 25.03 11.66
C ILE A 5 25.85 24.48 10.29
N THR A 6 26.71 24.70 9.29
CA THR A 6 26.60 24.06 7.98
C THR A 6 26.95 22.56 8.09
N PRO A 7 26.17 21.65 7.50
CA PRO A 7 26.51 20.24 7.45
C PRO A 7 27.71 20.02 6.51
N VAL A 8 28.76 19.38 7.04
CA VAL A 8 29.94 18.96 6.27
C VAL A 8 29.53 17.78 5.39
N ALA A 9 29.77 17.92 4.08
CA ALA A 9 29.58 16.84 3.11
C ALA A 9 30.57 15.71 3.40
N LEU A 10 30.05 14.49 3.56
CA LEU A 10 30.81 13.27 3.88
C LEU A 10 31.59 12.69 2.68
N SER A 11 31.88 13.51 1.67
CA SER A 11 32.61 13.14 0.45
C SER A 11 34.13 13.32 0.53
N ASP A 12 34.66 13.93 1.59
CA ASP A 12 36.09 14.30 1.71
C ASP A 12 36.87 13.47 2.73
N LEU A 13 36.70 12.14 2.74
CA LEU A 13 37.69 11.26 3.36
C LEU A 13 38.82 10.98 2.36
N PRO A 14 40.09 11.31 2.67
CA PRO A 14 41.20 11.10 1.76
C PRO A 14 41.40 9.61 1.50
N ARG A 15 41.29 9.21 0.24
CA ARG A 15 41.78 7.92 -0.25
C ARG A 15 43.28 7.83 0.06
N LEU A 16 43.63 6.99 1.05
CA LEU A 16 45.00 6.56 1.29
C LEU A 16 45.50 5.78 0.05
N GLN A 17 46.19 6.48 -0.85
CA GLN A 17 47.01 5.87 -1.88
C GLN A 17 48.35 5.46 -1.26
N LEU A 18 48.55 4.14 -1.10
CA LEU A 18 49.86 3.56 -0.84
C LEU A 18 50.69 3.59 -2.13
N LYS A 19 51.74 4.42 -2.13
CA LYS A 19 52.72 4.59 -3.21
C LYS A 19 54.09 4.13 -2.72
N GLY A 20 54.79 3.32 -3.54
CA GLY A 20 56.19 2.86 -3.37
C GLY A 20 56.35 1.55 -2.60
N LEU A 21 57.26 0.62 -2.92
CA LEU A 21 58.52 0.70 -3.65
C LEU A 21 58.84 -0.63 -4.34
N SER A 22 59.51 -0.51 -5.48
CA SER A 22 60.17 -1.57 -6.22
C SER A 22 61.46 -2.06 -5.54
N GLY A 23 61.66 -3.37 -5.51
CA GLY A 23 62.98 -4.03 -5.59
C GLY A 23 63.67 -4.39 -4.26
N THR A 24 63.69 -5.68 -3.91
CA THR A 24 64.87 -6.46 -3.44
C THR A 24 64.50 -7.94 -3.23
N SER A 25 65.52 -8.80 -3.34
CA SER A 25 65.56 -10.28 -3.47
C SER A 25 64.58 -11.18 -2.72
N PRO A 26 64.35 -12.42 -3.20
CA PRO A 26 63.51 -13.41 -2.56
C PRO A 26 64.27 -14.09 -1.40
N GLN A 27 64.12 -13.57 -0.19
CA GLN A 27 64.36 -14.38 1.02
C GLN A 27 63.05 -15.08 1.40
N GLN A 28 63.14 -16.41 1.58
CA GLN A 28 62.08 -17.24 2.13
C GLN A 28 61.75 -16.76 3.55
N ILE A 29 60.71 -15.92 3.67
CA ILE A 29 60.07 -15.59 4.93
C ILE A 29 59.05 -16.69 5.20
N ASN A 30 59.28 -17.47 6.27
CA ASN A 30 58.26 -18.34 6.84
C ASN A 30 57.02 -17.49 7.15
N PRO A 31 55.83 -17.82 6.60
CA PRO A 31 54.61 -17.11 6.96
C PRO A 31 54.24 -17.49 8.39
N THR A 32 54.76 -16.74 9.37
CA THR A 32 54.13 -16.66 10.68
C THR A 32 52.75 -16.09 10.42
N SER A 33 51.75 -16.96 10.55
CA SER A 33 50.34 -16.65 10.42
C SER A 33 49.92 -15.70 11.54
N ASP A 34 50.28 -14.43 11.41
CA ASP A 34 49.61 -13.34 12.12
C ASP A 34 48.20 -13.28 11.54
N SER A 35 47.32 -14.13 12.07
CA SER A 35 45.91 -14.06 11.78
C SER A 35 45.46 -12.66 12.16
N VAL A 36 45.24 -11.81 11.17
CA VAL A 36 44.57 -10.53 11.35
C VAL A 36 43.20 -10.86 11.93
N THR A 37 43.09 -10.80 13.25
CA THR A 37 41.83 -10.94 13.96
C THR A 37 40.99 -9.77 13.49
N MET A 38 40.05 -10.05 12.58
CA MET A 38 39.05 -9.08 12.18
C MET A 38 38.36 -8.62 13.46
N ARG A 39 38.65 -7.37 13.86
CA ARG A 39 38.00 -6.76 15.01
C ARG A 39 36.51 -6.79 14.75
N LYS A 40 35.75 -7.37 15.69
CA LYS A 40 34.31 -7.45 15.52
C LYS A 40 33.75 -6.05 15.76
N LEU A 41 32.62 -5.75 15.13
CA LEU A 41 31.97 -4.44 15.26
C LEU A 41 31.77 -4.05 16.73
N HIS A 42 31.40 -5.00 17.59
CA HIS A 42 31.17 -4.77 19.01
C HIS A 42 32.42 -4.57 19.87
N ASP A 43 33.62 -4.69 19.30
CA ASP A 43 34.88 -4.39 19.99
C ASP A 43 35.30 -2.92 19.80
N LEU A 44 34.54 -2.16 19.01
CA LEU A 44 34.80 -0.74 18.80
C LEU A 44 34.39 0.09 20.03
N PRO A 45 35.09 1.21 20.30
CA PRO A 45 34.68 2.18 21.31
C PRO A 45 33.24 2.70 21.11
N ASP A 46 32.58 3.03 22.23
CA ASP A 46 31.16 3.45 22.24
C ASP A 46 30.89 4.68 21.37
N ASP A 47 31.81 5.65 21.30
CA ASP A 47 31.69 6.84 20.44
C ASP A 47 31.61 6.47 18.96
N ILE A 48 32.44 5.53 18.50
CA ILE A 48 32.40 5.01 17.13
C ILE A 48 31.10 4.23 16.90
N LEU A 49 30.69 3.41 17.87
CA LEU A 49 29.43 2.67 17.79
C LEU A 49 28.22 3.59 17.71
N ILE A 50 28.17 4.67 18.49
CA ILE A 50 27.10 5.67 18.45
C ILE A 50 27.02 6.30 17.07
N THR A 51 28.15 6.67 16.45
CA THR A 51 28.17 7.23 15.09
C THR A 51 27.64 6.23 14.05
N ILE A 52 28.09 4.98 14.11
CA ILE A 52 27.63 3.92 13.19
C ILE A 52 26.13 3.68 13.36
N LEU A 53 25.67 3.48 14.59
CA LEU A 53 24.26 3.23 14.89
C LEU A 53 23.37 4.42 14.51
N SER A 54 23.86 5.66 14.66
CA SER A 54 23.11 6.87 14.28
C SER A 54 22.92 7.03 12.77
N ALA A 55 23.77 6.40 11.96
CA ALA A 55 23.68 6.40 10.50
C ALA A 55 22.83 5.24 9.93
N CYS A 56 22.34 4.34 10.79
CA CYS A 56 21.48 3.24 10.38
C CYS A 56 20.01 3.69 10.22
N ASP A 57 19.22 2.91 9.48
CA ASP A 57 17.77 3.03 9.49
C ASP A 57 17.14 2.26 10.67
N ILE A 58 15.83 2.47 10.89
CA ILE A 58 15.09 1.85 11.99
C ILE A 58 15.13 0.32 11.93
N GLU A 59 15.02 -0.28 10.75
CA GLU A 59 15.00 -1.74 10.58
C GLU A 59 16.35 -2.36 10.92
N THR A 60 17.43 -1.78 10.41
CA THR A 60 18.81 -2.17 10.70
C THR A 60 19.09 -2.06 12.19
N ILE A 61 18.63 -0.99 12.85
CA ILE A 61 18.80 -0.82 14.28
C ILE A 61 18.08 -1.90 15.08
N PHE A 62 16.84 -2.22 14.72
CA PHE A 62 16.12 -3.31 15.39
C PHE A 62 16.78 -4.67 15.16
N ALA A 63 17.29 -4.95 13.97
CA ALA A 63 18.05 -6.16 13.69
C ALA A 63 19.37 -6.23 14.50
N LEU A 64 20.15 -5.15 14.51
CA LEU A 64 21.43 -5.08 15.23
C LEU A 64 21.24 -5.31 16.74
N ARG A 65 20.19 -4.74 17.33
CA ARG A 65 19.87 -4.95 18.75
C ARG A 65 19.55 -6.40 19.11
N LEU A 66 19.00 -7.16 18.18
CA LEU A 66 18.72 -8.59 18.39
C LEU A 66 19.94 -9.47 18.15
N SER A 67 20.98 -8.95 17.47
CA SER A 67 22.17 -9.71 17.09
C SER A 67 23.26 -9.76 18.18
N CYS A 68 23.39 -8.70 19.00
CA CYS A 68 24.49 -8.56 19.96
C CYS A 68 24.05 -7.82 21.23
N THR A 69 24.34 -8.40 22.40
CA THR A 69 24.03 -7.81 23.71
C THR A 69 24.79 -6.50 23.95
N ASN A 70 26.04 -6.39 23.49
CA ASN A 70 26.83 -5.17 23.63
C ASN A 70 26.22 -4.01 22.82
N LEU A 71 25.89 -4.25 21.54
CA LEU A 71 25.23 -3.24 20.70
C LEU A 71 23.86 -2.83 21.29
N CYS A 72 23.13 -3.79 21.87
CA CYS A 72 21.89 -3.50 22.57
C CYS A 72 22.12 -2.60 23.80
N ALA A 73 23.16 -2.87 24.59
CA ALA A 73 23.54 -2.06 25.75
C ALA A 73 23.91 -0.62 25.34
N VAL A 74 24.80 -0.45 24.36
CA VAL A 74 25.18 0.87 23.82
C VAL A 74 23.94 1.61 23.32
N PHE A 75 23.10 0.96 22.52
CA PHE A 75 21.88 1.59 22.01
C PHE A 75 20.91 2.03 23.12
N ASN A 76 20.70 1.20 24.15
CA ASN A 76 19.81 1.54 25.25
C ASN A 76 20.37 2.70 26.10
N THR A 77 21.68 2.71 26.36
CA THR A 77 22.37 3.77 27.11
C THR A 77 22.32 5.10 26.37
N TYR A 78 22.51 5.10 25.05
CA TYR A 78 22.62 6.30 24.23
C TYR A 78 21.39 6.56 23.34
N ILE A 79 20.21 6.02 23.72
CA ILE A 79 18.99 6.11 22.92
C ILE A 79 18.58 7.56 22.60
N ARG A 80 18.80 8.49 23.53
CA ARG A 80 18.46 9.92 23.34
C ARG A 80 19.25 10.59 22.22
N THR A 81 20.44 10.09 21.93
CA THR A 81 21.31 10.59 20.85
C THR A 81 21.05 9.83 19.56
N ILE A 82 20.97 8.50 19.63
CA ILE A 82 20.87 7.62 18.45
C ILE A 82 19.47 7.71 17.82
N ALA A 83 18.40 7.63 18.61
CA ALA A 83 17.03 7.55 18.10
C ALA A 83 16.63 8.71 17.15
N PRO A 84 16.82 10.00 17.49
CA PRO A 84 16.43 11.08 16.58
C PRO A 84 17.21 11.06 15.26
N LEU A 85 18.47 10.62 15.27
CA LEU A 85 19.29 10.51 14.05
C LEU A 85 18.83 9.35 13.17
N VAL A 86 18.61 8.17 13.77
CA VAL A 86 18.04 7.00 13.09
C VAL A 86 16.67 7.32 12.47
N ALA A 87 15.82 8.04 13.21
CA ALA A 87 14.51 8.44 12.74
C ALA A 87 14.58 9.40 11.55
N ARG A 88 15.47 10.41 11.60
CA ARG A 88 15.72 11.34 10.48
C ARG A 88 16.30 10.64 9.26
N ASN A 89 17.17 9.66 9.46
CA ASN A 89 17.75 8.88 8.38
C ASN A 89 16.70 7.99 7.69
N THR A 90 15.75 7.46 8.46
CA THR A 90 14.67 6.60 7.95
C THR A 90 13.55 7.41 7.28
N PHE A 91 13.20 8.56 7.85
CA PHE A 91 12.09 9.42 7.41
C PHE A 91 12.59 10.84 7.14
N PRO A 92 13.33 11.04 6.02
CA PRO A 92 13.77 12.37 5.65
C PRO A 92 12.55 13.30 5.44
N ASP A 93 12.69 14.55 5.87
CA ASP A 93 11.70 15.62 5.70
C ASP A 93 10.33 15.43 6.42
N CYS A 94 10.19 14.43 7.28
CA CYS A 94 8.96 14.19 8.06
C CYS A 94 8.95 14.94 9.41
N ASN A 95 8.99 16.28 9.41
CA ASN A 95 9.21 17.09 10.61
C ASN A 95 8.17 16.87 11.74
N THR A 96 6.90 16.71 11.39
CA THR A 96 5.76 16.51 12.28
C THR A 96 5.82 15.14 12.92
N LEU A 97 6.11 14.11 12.12
CA LEU A 97 6.36 12.75 12.61
C LEU A 97 7.55 12.72 13.58
N LEU A 98 8.58 13.51 13.28
CA LEU A 98 9.82 13.59 14.05
C LEU A 98 9.77 14.63 15.19
N THR A 99 8.57 15.10 15.56
CA THR A 99 8.41 16.00 16.72
C THR A 99 8.96 15.32 17.97
N PRO A 100 9.80 16.00 18.78
CA PRO A 100 10.34 15.42 19.99
C PRO A 100 9.22 14.93 20.93
N PRO A 101 9.26 13.67 21.39
CA PRO A 101 8.25 13.16 22.31
C PRO A 101 8.41 13.79 23.70
N GLU A 102 7.29 14.09 24.37
CA GLU A 102 7.28 14.68 25.71
C GLU A 102 7.96 13.80 26.76
N SER A 103 7.83 12.47 26.63
CA SER A 103 8.48 11.48 27.52
C SER A 103 9.96 11.24 27.21
N GLY A 104 10.51 11.91 26.19
CA GLY A 104 11.85 11.71 25.68
C GLY A 104 11.96 10.54 24.69
N TYR A 105 13.05 10.52 23.92
CA TYR A 105 13.26 9.51 22.89
C TYR A 105 13.39 8.11 23.50
N SER A 106 12.66 7.17 22.93
CA SER A 106 12.62 5.78 23.37
C SER A 106 12.54 4.82 22.19
N ILE A 107 12.74 3.54 22.47
CA ILE A 107 12.59 2.45 21.51
C ILE A 107 11.14 2.33 21.08
N GLU A 108 10.22 2.50 22.02
CA GLU A 108 8.80 2.49 21.74
C GLU A 108 8.44 3.63 20.78
N TRP A 109 8.98 4.83 21.00
CA TRP A 109 8.81 5.95 20.07
C TRP A 109 9.28 5.57 18.66
N LEU A 110 10.51 5.05 18.49
CA LEU A 110 11.00 4.59 17.18
C LEU A 110 10.08 3.55 16.52
N ARG A 111 9.60 2.57 17.30
CA ARG A 111 8.70 1.53 16.80
C ARG A 111 7.35 2.09 16.34
N ARG A 112 6.90 3.21 16.93
CA ARG A 112 5.66 3.88 16.58
C ARG A 112 5.75 4.70 15.30
N LEU A 113 6.94 5.17 14.94
CA LEU A 113 7.11 6.00 13.73
C LEU A 113 6.73 5.27 12.44
N VAL A 114 7.01 3.96 12.34
CA VAL A 114 6.66 3.16 11.15
C VAL A 114 5.15 3.16 10.86
N PRO A 115 4.27 2.73 11.78
CA PRO A 115 2.84 2.78 11.53
C PRO A 115 2.29 4.21 11.40
N GLU A 116 2.90 5.21 12.05
CA GLU A 116 2.53 6.62 11.92
C GLU A 116 2.85 7.18 10.51
N GLN A 117 4.00 6.80 9.95
CA GLN A 117 4.37 7.14 8.58
C GLN A 117 3.45 6.44 7.57
N LEU A 118 3.20 5.14 7.74
CA LEU A 118 2.28 4.41 6.87
C LEU A 118 0.87 4.99 6.92
N ALA A 119 0.39 5.36 8.11
CA ALA A 119 -0.90 6.03 8.27
C ALA A 119 -0.97 7.34 7.50
N SER A 120 0.09 8.14 7.58
CA SER A 120 0.19 9.42 6.87
C SER A 120 0.16 9.22 5.35
N ILE A 121 0.99 8.31 4.82
CA ILE A 121 1.06 8.03 3.38
C ILE A 121 -0.28 7.51 2.83
N VAL A 122 -0.91 6.58 3.55
CA VAL A 122 -2.15 5.95 3.11
C VAL A 122 -3.32 6.94 3.10
N LEU A 123 -3.37 7.82 4.11
CA LEU A 123 -4.36 8.88 4.19
C LEU A 123 -4.20 9.88 3.04
N ASP A 124 -2.97 10.31 2.77
CA ASP A 124 -2.64 11.23 1.68
C ASP A 124 -3.03 10.62 0.32
N LYS A 125 -2.69 9.34 0.09
CA LYS A 125 -3.03 8.61 -1.14
C LYS A 125 -4.54 8.46 -1.35
N ASP A 126 -5.30 8.16 -0.30
CA ASP A 126 -6.76 8.08 -0.41
C ASP A 126 -7.38 9.45 -0.72
N LYS A 127 -6.86 10.55 -0.14
CA LYS A 127 -7.32 11.91 -0.47
C LYS A 127 -6.98 12.32 -1.91
N LEU A 128 -5.73 12.12 -2.36
CA LEU A 128 -5.25 12.40 -3.75
C LEU A 128 -6.14 11.80 -4.82
N ARG A 129 -6.76 10.68 -4.49
CA ARG A 129 -7.58 9.92 -5.40
C ARG A 129 -9.04 10.38 -5.47
N ARG A 130 -9.59 10.93 -4.38
CA ARG A 130 -11.02 11.31 -4.30
C ARG A 130 -11.23 12.70 -4.92
N TYR A 131 -11.20 12.76 -6.25
CA TYR A 131 -11.72 13.87 -7.07
C TYR A 131 -13.18 14.16 -6.64
N PRO A 132 -13.60 15.36 -6.20
CA PRO A 132 -12.96 16.66 -6.37
C PRO A 132 -12.71 17.39 -5.03
N TYR A 133 -11.49 17.88 -4.87
CA TYR A 133 -11.03 18.80 -3.82
C TYR A 133 -11.86 20.07 -3.62
N ILE A 134 -12.73 20.38 -4.58
CA ILE A 134 -13.48 21.63 -4.66
C ILE A 134 -14.64 21.67 -3.64
N HIS A 135 -15.13 20.52 -3.17
CA HIS A 135 -16.36 20.47 -2.35
C HIS A 135 -16.18 19.93 -0.93
N SER A 136 -14.98 19.47 -0.54
CA SER A 136 -14.80 18.78 0.74
C SER A 136 -14.48 19.68 1.95
N GLY A 137 -14.40 21.01 1.80
CA GLY A 137 -14.17 21.96 2.91
C GLY A 137 -12.79 21.87 3.60
N PHE A 138 -11.97 20.90 3.21
CA PHE A 138 -10.57 20.78 3.63
C PHE A 138 -9.73 21.89 2.96
N PRO A 139 -8.81 22.52 3.70
CA PRO A 139 -7.77 23.30 3.03
C PRO A 139 -6.99 22.31 2.16
N TYR A 140 -6.53 22.76 1.00
CA TYR A 140 -5.70 21.96 0.10
C TYR A 140 -4.65 21.15 0.89
N GLY A 141 -4.62 19.84 0.66
CA GLY A 141 -3.69 18.93 1.32
C GLY A 141 -4.06 18.59 2.77
N ILE A 142 -4.32 17.30 3.03
CA ILE A 142 -3.71 16.74 4.23
C ILE A 142 -2.32 16.32 3.75
N PRO A 143 -1.28 17.13 3.90
CA PRO A 143 0.05 16.56 3.93
C PRO A 143 0.13 15.62 5.13
N SER A 144 0.91 14.55 5.01
CA SER A 144 1.50 13.79 6.11
C SER A 144 2.02 14.67 7.25
N GLU A 145 2.29 15.95 6.99
CA GLU A 145 2.79 16.96 7.90
C GLU A 145 1.71 17.94 8.43
N SER A 146 0.43 17.69 8.16
CA SER A 146 -0.65 18.59 8.60
C SER A 146 -0.87 18.49 10.11
N ILE A 147 -0.74 19.62 10.80
CA ILE A 147 -1.00 19.74 12.24
C ILE A 147 -2.49 19.91 12.57
N CYS A 148 -3.38 19.90 11.57
CA CYS A 148 -4.82 19.99 11.77
C CYS A 148 -5.32 18.87 12.71
N SER A 149 -6.20 19.21 13.66
CA SER A 149 -6.75 18.26 14.64
C SER A 149 -7.42 17.06 13.98
N GLU A 150 -8.13 17.27 12.88
CA GLU A 150 -8.79 16.20 12.14
C GLU A 150 -7.80 15.28 11.41
N ALA A 151 -6.76 15.85 10.79
CA ALA A 151 -5.68 15.06 10.19
C ALA A 151 -4.94 14.22 11.24
N LYS A 152 -4.63 14.82 12.39
CA LYS A 152 -4.03 14.12 13.54
C LYS A 152 -4.93 12.98 14.02
N HIS A 153 -6.23 13.24 14.21
CA HIS A 153 -7.20 12.24 14.62
C HIS A 153 -7.22 11.04 13.68
N TRP A 154 -7.35 11.25 12.37
CA TRP A 154 -7.39 10.13 11.41
C TRP A 154 -6.06 9.37 11.33
N ARG A 155 -4.93 10.07 11.39
CA ARG A 155 -3.61 9.42 11.45
C ARG A 155 -3.46 8.55 12.69
N GLU A 156 -3.87 9.02 13.86
CA GLU A 156 -3.83 8.24 15.10
C GLU A 156 -4.69 6.97 14.99
N ARG A 157 -5.90 7.08 14.43
CA ARG A 157 -6.78 5.92 14.21
C ARG A 157 -6.17 4.91 13.24
N ILE A 158 -5.68 5.36 12.09
CA ILE A 158 -5.05 4.48 11.08
C ILE A 158 -3.76 3.87 11.64
N THR A 159 -2.98 4.61 12.42
CA THR A 159 -1.80 4.12 13.13
C THR A 159 -2.18 2.97 14.07
N SER A 160 -3.26 3.13 14.85
CA SER A 160 -3.76 2.05 15.72
C SER A 160 -4.15 0.82 14.88
N GLY A 161 -4.85 1.03 13.76
CA GLY A 161 -5.18 -0.04 12.81
C GLY A 161 -3.95 -0.80 12.29
N TRP A 162 -2.86 -0.10 11.95
CA TRP A 162 -1.60 -0.71 11.52
C TRP A 162 -0.96 -1.56 12.62
N ARG A 163 -1.03 -1.12 13.89
CA ARG A 163 -0.51 -1.90 15.03
C ARG A 163 -1.31 -3.20 15.23
N ILE A 164 -2.62 -3.15 15.01
CA ILE A 164 -3.49 -4.32 15.09
C ILE A 164 -3.18 -5.29 13.94
N LEU A 165 -3.02 -4.77 12.72
CA LEU A 165 -2.57 -5.56 11.56
C LEU A 165 -1.24 -6.25 11.85
N GLN A 166 -0.28 -5.53 12.44
CA GLN A 166 1.01 -6.09 12.86
C GLN A 166 0.84 -7.22 13.88
N SER A 167 -0.10 -7.08 14.82
CA SER A 167 -0.39 -8.12 15.82
C SER A 167 -0.94 -9.40 15.18
N PHE A 168 -1.85 -9.26 14.20
CA PHE A 168 -2.34 -10.41 13.42
C PHE A 168 -1.29 -11.04 12.53
N TYR A 169 -0.36 -10.25 12.00
CA TYR A 169 0.80 -10.72 11.25
C TYR A 169 1.75 -11.54 12.13
N LEU A 170 2.08 -11.06 13.33
CA LEU A 170 2.96 -11.77 14.27
C LEU A 170 2.38 -13.14 14.66
N ILE A 171 1.05 -13.26 14.73
CA ILE A 171 0.39 -14.56 14.92
C ILE A 171 0.73 -15.51 13.76
N SER A 172 0.56 -15.09 12.51
CA SER A 172 0.89 -15.92 11.35
C SER A 172 2.37 -16.25 11.30
N GLN A 173 3.24 -15.27 11.48
CA GLN A 173 4.69 -15.50 11.52
C GLN A 173 5.07 -16.53 12.58
N SER A 174 4.49 -16.45 13.78
CA SER A 174 4.77 -17.39 14.88
C SER A 174 4.33 -18.82 14.60
N VAL A 175 3.29 -19.03 13.78
CA VAL A 175 2.81 -20.37 13.42
C VAL A 175 3.62 -20.91 12.25
N TYR A 176 3.94 -20.07 11.26
CA TYR A 176 4.73 -20.47 10.10
C TYR A 176 6.21 -20.69 10.41
N ALA A 177 6.75 -20.05 11.45
CA ALA A 177 8.14 -20.24 11.90
C ALA A 177 8.37 -21.56 12.67
N LYS A 178 7.30 -22.20 13.16
CA LYS A 178 7.43 -23.48 13.87
C LYS A 178 7.75 -24.60 12.89
N SER A 179 8.64 -25.50 13.30
CA SER A 179 8.91 -26.72 12.56
C SER A 179 7.68 -27.62 12.53
N GLU A 180 7.53 -28.42 11.47
CA GLU A 180 6.41 -29.38 11.36
C GLU A 180 6.39 -30.38 12.52
N ASP A 181 7.57 -30.71 13.05
CA ASP A 181 7.75 -31.63 14.16
C ASP A 181 7.17 -31.08 15.48
N GLU A 182 7.22 -29.77 15.70
CA GLU A 182 6.61 -29.12 16.87
C GLU A 182 5.09 -29.04 16.79
N LEU A 183 4.53 -29.12 15.58
CA LEU A 183 3.09 -29.12 15.33
C LEU A 183 2.50 -30.54 15.30
N LYS A 184 3.32 -31.58 15.54
CA LYS A 184 2.85 -32.97 15.59
C LYS A 184 1.81 -33.12 16.68
N ARG A 185 0.66 -33.66 16.28
CA ARG A 185 -0.34 -34.15 17.23
C ARG A 185 0.32 -35.16 18.18
N PRO A 186 -0.13 -35.24 19.44
CA PRO A 186 -0.05 -36.50 20.15
C PRO A 186 -0.77 -37.57 19.30
N ASN A 187 0.01 -38.44 18.64
CA ASN A 187 -0.48 -39.61 17.90
C ASN A 187 -1.42 -40.40 18.82
N ALA A 188 -2.60 -40.90 18.42
CA ALA A 188 -2.66 -42.20 17.74
C ALA A 188 -4.09 -42.68 17.36
N ILE A 189 -5.12 -41.82 17.26
CA ILE A 189 -6.50 -42.33 17.04
C ILE A 189 -7.17 -41.63 15.86
N ARG A 190 -6.88 -42.06 14.62
CA ARG A 190 -7.84 -41.86 13.49
C ARG A 190 -7.58 -42.60 12.17
N ARG A 191 -6.59 -43.49 12.04
CA ARG A 191 -6.32 -44.20 10.78
C ARG A 191 -7.01 -45.57 10.66
N VAL A 192 -8.32 -45.69 10.93
CA VAL A 192 -9.03 -46.98 10.79
C VAL A 192 -10.32 -46.93 9.96
N SER A 193 -10.59 -45.90 9.14
CA SER A 193 -11.87 -45.88 8.37
C SER A 193 -11.84 -45.42 6.90
N ASN A 194 -10.69 -45.30 6.24
CA ASN A 194 -10.62 -44.74 4.86
C ASN A 194 -10.46 -45.76 3.71
N GLY A 195 -10.83 -47.02 3.89
CA GLY A 195 -10.63 -48.08 2.89
C GLY A 195 -11.41 -47.97 1.55
N MET A 196 -12.22 -46.95 1.29
CA MET A 196 -13.08 -46.88 0.09
C MET A 196 -13.08 -45.55 -0.69
N ARG A 197 -12.19 -44.59 -0.41
CA ARG A 197 -12.26 -43.22 -1.01
C ARG A 197 -11.07 -42.81 -1.90
N SER A 198 -10.26 -43.73 -2.41
CA SER A 198 -9.06 -43.41 -3.22
C SER A 198 -9.27 -43.34 -4.74
N SER A 199 -10.51 -43.39 -5.23
CA SER A 199 -10.76 -43.21 -6.67
C SER A 199 -10.62 -41.73 -7.04
N ARG A 200 -9.78 -41.42 -8.05
CA ARG A 200 -9.58 -40.05 -8.59
C ARG A 200 -10.87 -39.37 -9.03
N LEU A 201 -11.87 -40.15 -9.44
CA LEU A 201 -13.21 -39.66 -9.78
C LEU A 201 -13.93 -39.09 -8.56
N TRP A 202 -13.74 -39.70 -7.38
CA TRP A 202 -14.23 -39.15 -6.12
C TRP A 202 -13.42 -37.94 -5.68
N GLN A 203 -12.09 -37.92 -5.83
CA GLN A 203 -11.28 -36.74 -5.49
C GLN A 203 -11.65 -35.51 -6.34
N ALA A 204 -11.90 -35.69 -7.65
CA ALA A 204 -12.39 -34.63 -8.54
C ALA A 204 -13.80 -34.13 -8.17
N MET A 205 -14.66 -35.01 -7.65
CA MET A 205 -16.00 -34.61 -7.15
C MET A 205 -16.00 -34.17 -5.68
N ALA A 206 -14.93 -34.41 -4.92
CA ALA A 206 -14.89 -34.18 -3.47
C ALA A 206 -14.13 -32.91 -3.07
N CYS A 207 -13.47 -32.21 -4.00
CA CYS A 207 -12.91 -30.90 -3.69
C CYS A 207 -14.05 -29.95 -3.31
N PRO A 208 -14.13 -29.46 -2.06
CA PRO A 208 -15.25 -28.63 -1.60
C PRO A 208 -15.22 -27.21 -2.19
N TYR A 209 -14.14 -26.86 -2.89
CA TYR A 209 -13.89 -25.53 -3.43
C TYR A 209 -14.28 -25.46 -4.92
N PRO A 210 -15.36 -24.74 -5.27
CA PRO A 210 -15.80 -24.63 -6.67
C PRO A 210 -14.81 -23.84 -7.55
N GLY A 211 -13.93 -23.02 -6.96
CA GLY A 211 -12.89 -22.27 -7.67
C GLY A 211 -11.58 -23.05 -7.91
N CYS A 212 -11.44 -24.25 -7.36
CA CYS A 212 -10.21 -25.03 -7.46
C CYS A 212 -10.08 -25.65 -8.86
N THR A 213 -9.11 -25.18 -9.64
CA THR A 213 -8.87 -25.67 -11.01
C THR A 213 -8.07 -26.98 -11.05
N GLU A 214 -7.37 -27.33 -9.97
CA GLU A 214 -6.54 -28.56 -9.88
C GLU A 214 -7.33 -29.86 -9.85
N HIS A 215 -8.54 -29.83 -9.31
CA HIS A 215 -9.41 -31.00 -9.15
C HIS A 215 -10.63 -30.93 -10.08
N GLY A 216 -10.69 -29.94 -10.97
CA GLY A 216 -11.80 -29.79 -11.90
C GLY A 216 -11.94 -30.99 -12.83
N MET A 217 -13.18 -31.29 -13.24
CA MET A 217 -13.51 -32.39 -14.16
C MET A 217 -12.77 -32.36 -15.51
N ARG A 218 -12.06 -31.27 -15.82
CA ARG A 218 -11.28 -31.09 -17.06
C ARG A 218 -10.30 -32.24 -17.31
N HIS A 219 -9.66 -32.77 -16.26
CA HIS A 219 -8.74 -33.91 -16.38
C HIS A 219 -9.42 -35.27 -16.46
N VAL A 220 -10.71 -35.37 -16.11
CA VAL A 220 -11.47 -36.62 -16.16
C VAL A 220 -11.86 -36.97 -17.60
N PHE A 221 -12.05 -35.96 -18.46
CA PHE A 221 -12.48 -36.13 -19.85
C PHE A 221 -11.33 -36.10 -20.88
N ASP A 222 -10.11 -35.74 -20.51
CA ASP A 222 -8.91 -35.82 -21.36
C ASP A 222 -8.43 -37.30 -21.50
N GLY A 223 -9.27 -38.11 -22.14
CA GLY A 223 -9.17 -39.57 -22.22
C GLY A 223 -8.04 -40.16 -23.08
N LYS A 224 -6.94 -39.45 -23.36
CA LYS A 224 -5.88 -39.93 -24.27
C LYS A 224 -4.52 -40.23 -23.63
N GLY A 225 -4.32 -40.00 -22.33
CA GLY A 225 -3.06 -40.30 -21.64
C GLY A 225 -3.04 -41.67 -20.97
N ARG A 226 -2.25 -42.62 -21.51
CA ARG A 226 -1.92 -43.90 -20.85
C ARG A 226 -1.52 -43.69 -19.38
N ARG A 227 -2.11 -44.50 -18.50
CA ARG A 227 -1.83 -44.60 -17.05
C ARG A 227 -0.33 -44.70 -16.78
N SER A 228 0.34 -43.58 -16.50
CA SER A 228 1.62 -43.59 -15.81
C SER A 228 1.36 -43.71 -14.32
N SER A 229 1.75 -44.83 -13.74
CA SER A 229 1.53 -45.23 -12.34
C SER A 229 2.47 -44.53 -11.35
N ASN A 230 2.68 -43.23 -11.49
CA ASN A 230 3.38 -42.43 -10.48
C ASN A 230 2.41 -42.00 -9.37
N SER A 231 2.06 -42.95 -8.51
CA SER A 231 1.16 -42.76 -7.35
C SER A 231 1.79 -41.94 -6.22
N SER A 232 3.12 -41.84 -6.14
CA SER A 232 3.81 -41.26 -4.97
C SER A 232 3.74 -39.73 -4.88
N TYR A 233 3.40 -39.03 -5.96
CA TYR A 233 3.31 -37.56 -5.96
C TYR A 233 2.01 -37.05 -5.33
N SER A 234 0.91 -37.77 -5.51
CA SER A 234 -0.41 -37.39 -4.97
C SER A 234 -0.41 -37.39 -3.44
N ASP A 235 0.19 -38.42 -2.83
CA ASP A 235 0.22 -38.56 -1.37
C ASP A 235 0.98 -37.41 -0.71
N LYS A 236 2.06 -36.92 -1.33
CA LYS A 236 2.83 -35.77 -0.82
C LYS A 236 2.03 -34.47 -0.91
N GLN A 237 1.27 -34.27 -1.98
CA GLN A 237 0.47 -33.06 -2.14
C GLN A 237 -0.68 -33.01 -1.13
N ASP A 238 -1.33 -34.14 -0.87
CA ASP A 238 -2.37 -34.27 0.15
C ASP A 238 -1.81 -33.99 1.56
N GLU A 239 -0.60 -34.46 1.87
CA GLU A 239 0.08 -34.19 3.14
C GLU A 239 0.41 -32.69 3.31
N VAL A 240 0.97 -32.05 2.27
CA VAL A 240 1.25 -30.60 2.27
C VAL A 240 -0.03 -29.79 2.46
N MET A 241 -1.13 -30.16 1.81
CA MET A 241 -2.41 -29.46 1.95
C MET A 241 -3.03 -29.65 3.34
N ALA A 242 -2.95 -30.85 3.90
CA ALA A 242 -3.39 -31.12 5.26
C ALA A 242 -2.57 -30.32 6.29
N ASP A 243 -1.28 -30.08 6.04
CA ASP A 243 -0.45 -29.22 6.87
C ASP A 243 -0.86 -27.75 6.77
N VAL A 244 -1.08 -27.23 5.55
CA VAL A 244 -1.58 -25.86 5.36
C VAL A 244 -2.90 -25.63 6.11
N GLN A 245 -3.88 -26.54 5.96
CA GLN A 245 -5.15 -26.45 6.69
C GLN A 245 -4.96 -26.44 8.20
N ARG A 246 -4.03 -27.25 8.72
CA ARG A 246 -3.71 -27.28 10.14
C ARG A 246 -3.14 -25.95 10.61
N ARG A 247 -2.15 -25.39 9.90
CA ARG A 247 -1.54 -24.10 10.25
C ARG A 247 -2.58 -22.97 10.19
N GLU A 248 -3.38 -22.92 9.14
CA GLU A 248 -4.44 -21.90 8.99
C GLU A 248 -5.52 -22.03 10.07
N SER A 249 -5.85 -23.26 10.50
CA SER A 249 -6.74 -23.47 11.65
C SER A 249 -6.18 -22.91 12.95
N ILE A 250 -4.90 -23.14 13.23
CA ILE A 250 -4.24 -22.60 14.44
C ILE A 250 -4.15 -21.08 14.37
N ILE A 251 -3.85 -20.53 13.19
CA ILE A 251 -3.80 -19.07 12.96
C ILE A 251 -5.18 -18.47 13.20
N LEU A 252 -6.24 -19.04 12.62
CA LEU A 252 -7.61 -18.59 12.79
C LEU A 252 -7.99 -18.59 14.28
N GLU A 253 -7.77 -19.70 14.99
CA GLU A 253 -8.07 -19.82 16.42
C GLU A 253 -7.38 -18.72 17.25
N LYS A 254 -6.07 -18.53 17.06
CA LYS A 254 -5.31 -17.50 17.77
C LYS A 254 -5.77 -16.08 17.43
N ARG A 255 -6.13 -15.83 16.16
CA ARG A 255 -6.65 -14.53 15.72
C ARG A 255 -8.02 -14.25 16.32
N LEU A 256 -8.92 -15.23 16.35
CA LEU A 256 -10.22 -15.10 17.00
C LEU A 256 -10.07 -14.82 18.50
N ALA A 257 -9.15 -15.52 19.17
CA ALA A 257 -8.84 -15.25 20.59
C ALA A 257 -8.25 -13.84 20.82
N LEU A 258 -7.45 -13.32 19.88
CA LEU A 258 -6.99 -11.93 19.93
C LEU A 258 -8.15 -10.96 19.69
N LEU A 259 -9.04 -11.25 18.73
CA LEU A 259 -10.21 -10.42 18.46
C LEU A 259 -11.04 -10.23 19.73
N GLU A 260 -11.36 -11.30 20.46
CA GLU A 260 -12.13 -11.25 21.72
C GLU A 260 -11.55 -10.27 22.76
N ARG A 261 -10.23 -10.03 22.74
CA ARG A 261 -9.54 -9.12 23.67
C ARG A 261 -9.49 -7.67 23.19
N LEU A 262 -9.68 -7.44 21.90
CA LEU A 262 -9.63 -6.10 21.31
C LEU A 262 -10.96 -5.37 21.50
N SER A 263 -10.87 -4.06 21.71
CA SER A 263 -12.04 -3.19 21.77
C SER A 263 -12.68 -3.04 20.38
N ASP A 264 -14.00 -2.79 20.32
CA ASP A 264 -14.67 -2.56 19.03
C ASP A 264 -14.10 -1.33 18.30
N HIS A 265 -13.60 -0.33 19.05
CA HIS A 265 -12.94 0.84 18.48
C HIS A 265 -11.63 0.48 17.77
N ASP A 266 -10.83 -0.40 18.35
CA ASP A 266 -9.59 -0.91 17.75
C ASP A 266 -9.90 -1.73 16.49
N LEU A 267 -10.90 -2.61 16.55
CA LEU A 267 -11.33 -3.37 15.37
C LEU A 267 -11.77 -2.44 14.23
N LEU A 268 -12.51 -1.38 14.56
CA LEU A 268 -12.91 -0.38 13.58
C LEU A 268 -11.70 0.36 12.99
N ASN A 269 -10.70 0.69 13.80
CA ASN A 269 -9.43 1.29 13.33
C ASN A 269 -8.68 0.37 12.34
N TYR A 270 -8.69 -0.95 12.59
CA TYR A 270 -8.15 -1.93 11.64
C TYR A 270 -8.95 -1.98 10.33
N VAL A 271 -10.29 -1.97 10.39
CA VAL A 271 -11.15 -1.95 9.19
C VAL A 271 -10.85 -0.71 8.33
N TYR A 272 -10.54 0.42 8.97
CA TYR A 272 -10.20 1.66 8.27
C TYR A 272 -8.91 1.54 7.47
N VAL A 273 -7.89 0.86 8.01
CA VAL A 273 -6.67 0.52 7.25
C VAL A 273 -7.04 -0.27 5.99
N TRP A 274 -7.92 -1.27 6.09
CA TRP A 274 -8.35 -2.06 4.94
C TRP A 274 -9.07 -1.25 3.86
N ARG A 275 -9.96 -0.34 4.27
CA ARG A 275 -10.67 0.52 3.32
C ARG A 275 -9.71 1.41 2.53
N LEU A 276 -8.63 1.86 3.16
CA LEU A 276 -7.63 2.68 2.50
C LEU A 276 -6.64 1.83 1.67
N LEU A 277 -6.25 0.65 2.18
CA LEU A 277 -5.38 -0.30 1.48
C LEU A 277 -6.03 -0.89 0.23
N TYR A 278 -7.36 -0.99 0.17
CA TYR A 278 -8.11 -1.43 -1.01
C TYR A 278 -7.60 -0.77 -2.31
N TRP A 279 -7.28 0.53 -2.23
CA TRP A 279 -6.78 1.29 -3.37
C TRP A 279 -5.36 0.96 -3.78
N THR A 280 -4.54 0.46 -2.86
CA THR A 280 -3.16 0.05 -3.13
C THR A 280 -3.09 -1.17 -4.04
N PHE A 281 -4.19 -1.90 -4.21
CA PHE A 281 -4.30 -3.08 -5.06
C PHE A 281 -5.04 -2.84 -6.38
N ARG A 282 -5.61 -1.65 -6.61
CA ARG A 282 -6.25 -1.32 -7.90
C ARG A 282 -5.24 -1.40 -9.05
N PRO A 283 -5.69 -1.82 -10.25
CA PRO A 283 -4.89 -2.61 -11.16
C PRO A 283 -3.57 -1.94 -11.50
N TYR A 284 -2.50 -2.50 -10.94
CA TYR A 284 -1.18 -2.39 -11.54
C TYR A 284 -1.28 -2.94 -12.96
N ARG A 285 -0.82 -2.18 -13.96
CA ARG A 285 -0.46 -2.80 -15.23
C ARG A 285 0.50 -3.97 -14.93
N LYS A 286 0.33 -5.08 -15.66
CA LYS A 286 1.19 -6.27 -15.54
C LYS A 286 2.67 -5.83 -15.57
N PRO A 287 3.55 -6.33 -14.69
CA PRO A 287 4.98 -6.11 -14.82
C PRO A 287 5.42 -6.43 -16.26
N HIS A 288 5.95 -5.44 -16.99
CA HIS A 288 6.56 -5.60 -18.31
C HIS A 288 5.65 -6.02 -19.49
N THR A 289 4.46 -5.44 -19.66
CA THR A 289 3.77 -5.50 -20.98
C THR A 289 4.40 -4.60 -22.07
N SER A 290 5.56 -4.01 -21.84
CA SER A 290 6.36 -3.41 -22.92
C SER A 290 7.28 -4.41 -23.65
N ALA A 291 7.44 -5.64 -23.14
CA ALA A 291 8.14 -6.70 -23.86
C ALA A 291 7.39 -8.04 -23.75
N PRO A 292 6.90 -8.62 -24.86
CA PRO A 292 6.24 -9.93 -24.85
C PRO A 292 7.29 -11.00 -24.52
N THR A 293 7.43 -11.32 -23.24
CA THR A 293 8.17 -12.53 -22.82
C THR A 293 7.33 -13.74 -23.21
N ALA A 294 7.69 -14.36 -24.32
CA ALA A 294 6.91 -15.37 -25.04
C ALA A 294 6.61 -16.68 -24.27
N ASN A 295 7.04 -16.85 -23.02
CA ASN A 295 7.12 -18.17 -22.37
C ASN A 295 6.34 -18.34 -21.05
N LEU A 296 5.44 -17.43 -20.68
CA LEU A 296 4.52 -17.62 -19.53
C LEU A 296 3.06 -17.73 -20.00
N PRO A 297 2.64 -18.90 -20.52
CA PRO A 297 1.37 -19.05 -21.24
C PRO A 297 0.09 -18.88 -20.41
N ASN A 298 0.12 -19.01 -19.07
CA ASN A 298 -1.13 -19.04 -18.27
C ASN A 298 -1.31 -17.89 -17.26
N ALA A 299 -0.25 -17.17 -16.87
CA ALA A 299 -0.39 -16.06 -15.91
C ALA A 299 -0.94 -14.76 -16.57
N ALA A 300 -0.98 -14.71 -17.91
CA ALA A 300 -1.33 -13.51 -18.67
C ALA A 300 -2.84 -13.19 -18.71
N GLN A 301 -3.71 -14.08 -18.25
CA GLN A 301 -5.17 -13.93 -18.32
C GLN A 301 -5.84 -13.74 -16.95
N LEU A 302 -5.07 -13.61 -15.86
CA LEU A 302 -5.69 -13.47 -14.54
C LEU A 302 -6.42 -12.13 -14.44
N ASN A 303 -7.75 -12.18 -14.37
CA ASN A 303 -8.57 -11.01 -14.13
C ASN A 303 -8.44 -10.62 -12.64
N TRP A 304 -7.65 -9.58 -12.37
CA TRP A 304 -7.45 -9.07 -11.01
C TRP A 304 -8.67 -8.33 -10.46
N SER A 305 -9.58 -7.86 -11.32
CA SER A 305 -10.75 -7.08 -10.88
C SER A 305 -11.61 -7.85 -9.87
N PRO A 306 -12.03 -9.11 -10.11
CA PRO A 306 -12.70 -9.93 -9.09
C PRO A 306 -11.89 -10.12 -7.80
N ILE A 307 -10.58 -10.39 -7.90
CA ILE A 307 -9.72 -10.62 -6.73
C ILE A 307 -9.63 -9.36 -5.84
N ILE A 308 -9.59 -8.19 -6.48
CA ILE A 308 -9.60 -6.88 -5.81
C ILE A 308 -10.97 -6.63 -5.20
N THR A 309 -12.06 -6.81 -5.94
CA THR A 309 -13.43 -6.65 -5.43
C THR A 309 -13.69 -7.55 -4.22
N ASP A 310 -13.13 -8.76 -4.19
CA ASP A 310 -13.25 -9.67 -3.04
C ASP A 310 -12.59 -9.12 -1.75
N ILE A 311 -11.67 -8.14 -1.85
CA ILE A 311 -11.09 -7.48 -0.67
C ILE A 311 -12.19 -6.75 0.10
N SER A 312 -13.03 -6.00 -0.61
CA SER A 312 -14.13 -5.27 0.02
C SER A 312 -15.15 -6.22 0.62
N ASN A 313 -15.31 -7.42 0.08
CA ASN A 313 -16.16 -8.46 0.65
C ASN A 313 -15.51 -9.24 1.81
N GLY A 314 -14.20 -9.11 2.04
CA GLY A 314 -13.52 -9.86 3.10
C GLY A 314 -13.17 -11.30 2.70
N CYS A 315 -13.33 -11.65 1.42
CA CYS A 315 -13.11 -12.99 0.91
C CYS A 315 -11.97 -13.09 -0.10
N SER A 316 -11.08 -12.10 -0.16
CA SER A 316 -9.93 -12.13 -1.04
C SER A 316 -8.76 -12.87 -0.40
N TRP A 317 -8.06 -13.67 -1.20
CA TRP A 317 -6.74 -14.18 -0.84
C TRP A 317 -5.73 -13.05 -0.56
N LEU A 318 -5.93 -11.85 -1.14
CA LEU A 318 -5.09 -10.70 -0.82
C LEU A 318 -5.22 -10.26 0.64
N ASN A 319 -6.38 -10.48 1.27
CA ASN A 319 -6.56 -10.24 2.70
C ASN A 319 -5.66 -11.16 3.52
N TRP A 320 -5.60 -12.44 3.12
CA TRP A 320 -4.70 -13.42 3.71
C TRP A 320 -3.24 -13.03 3.50
N PHE A 321 -2.87 -12.60 2.28
CA PHE A 321 -1.50 -12.22 1.92
C PHE A 321 -0.99 -11.08 2.81
N VAL A 322 -1.74 -9.97 2.90
CA VAL A 322 -1.35 -8.80 3.72
C VAL A 322 -1.16 -9.19 5.18
N LEU A 323 -2.07 -10.00 5.72
CA LEU A 323 -1.98 -10.49 7.09
C LEU A 323 -0.84 -11.50 7.30
N SER A 324 -0.26 -12.05 6.24
CA SER A 324 0.86 -12.98 6.30
C SER A 324 2.21 -12.30 6.09
N VAL A 325 2.26 -11.15 5.40
CA VAL A 325 3.49 -10.38 5.16
C VAL A 325 3.63 -9.15 6.07
N GLY A 326 2.53 -8.65 6.63
CA GLY A 326 2.52 -7.52 7.53
C GLY A 326 2.72 -6.17 6.83
N ALA A 327 3.24 -5.19 7.57
CA ALA A 327 3.38 -3.82 7.11
C ALA A 327 4.68 -3.55 6.31
N ALA A 328 5.69 -4.42 6.43
CA ALA A 328 7.02 -4.18 5.87
C ALA A 328 7.02 -3.96 4.33
N PRO A 329 6.30 -4.75 3.51
CA PRO A 329 6.26 -4.51 2.06
C PRO A 329 5.71 -3.13 1.67
N PHE A 330 4.78 -2.59 2.45
CA PHE A 330 4.23 -1.25 2.23
C PHE A 330 5.24 -0.18 2.59
N LEU A 331 5.97 -0.38 3.70
CA LEU A 331 7.04 0.51 4.11
C LEU A 331 8.13 0.55 3.04
N HIS A 332 8.63 -0.59 2.57
CA HIS A 332 9.66 -0.63 1.52
C HIS A 332 9.22 0.03 0.21
N GLN A 333 7.95 -0.15 -0.19
CA GLN A 333 7.46 0.47 -1.42
C GLN A 333 7.27 1.98 -1.28
N TRP A 334 6.94 2.47 -0.08
CA TRP A 334 6.61 3.89 0.13
C TRP A 334 7.69 4.67 0.89
N SER A 335 8.74 4.02 1.35
CA SER A 335 9.92 4.67 1.91
C SER A 335 10.62 5.44 0.80
N LEU A 336 10.90 6.72 1.07
CA LEU A 336 11.61 7.61 0.15
C LEU A 336 13.12 7.36 0.14
N THR A 337 13.61 6.25 0.70
CA THR A 337 15.03 6.00 0.90
C THR A 337 15.75 6.16 -0.44
N PRO A 338 16.56 7.22 -0.61
CA PRO A 338 17.26 7.45 -1.86
C PRO A 338 18.17 6.25 -2.06
N SER A 339 17.95 5.48 -3.13
CA SER A 339 18.81 4.34 -3.44
C SER A 339 20.25 4.88 -3.53
N PRO A 340 21.16 4.47 -2.63
CA PRO A 340 22.48 5.08 -2.53
C PRO A 340 23.40 4.66 -3.67
N SER A 341 22.90 3.93 -4.68
CA SER A 341 23.66 3.67 -5.89
C SER A 341 23.75 4.95 -6.72
N PRO A 342 24.90 5.65 -6.77
CA PRO A 342 25.10 6.69 -7.78
C PRO A 342 24.87 6.05 -9.15
N PRO A 343 24.33 6.79 -10.13
CA PRO A 343 24.13 6.33 -11.50
C PRO A 343 25.48 6.06 -12.17
N THR A 344 26.11 4.97 -11.76
CA THR A 344 27.43 4.54 -12.21
C THR A 344 27.17 3.52 -13.30
N SER A 345 27.40 3.96 -14.54
CA SER A 345 27.20 3.28 -15.82
C SER A 345 25.77 3.35 -16.40
N ALA A 346 25.65 4.10 -17.50
CA ALA A 346 24.45 4.44 -18.25
C ALA A 346 23.75 3.26 -18.99
N SER A 347 23.91 2.02 -18.53
CA SER A 347 23.47 0.83 -19.28
C SER A 347 22.48 -0.09 -18.56
N SER A 348 22.20 0.11 -17.26
CA SER A 348 21.13 -0.61 -16.57
C SER A 348 20.04 0.37 -16.13
N THR A 349 19.04 0.58 -16.99
CA THR A 349 17.76 1.21 -16.65
C THR A 349 16.93 0.32 -15.73
N THR A 350 17.51 -0.17 -14.63
CA THR A 350 16.75 -0.74 -13.53
C THR A 350 16.01 0.41 -12.88
N SER A 351 14.77 0.61 -13.34
CA SER A 351 13.77 1.48 -12.74
C SER A 351 13.86 1.39 -11.21
N PRO A 352 13.76 2.51 -10.47
CA PRO A 352 13.59 2.47 -9.01
C PRO A 352 12.48 1.47 -8.66
N GLN A 353 12.63 0.78 -7.51
CA GLN A 353 11.80 -0.33 -7.02
C GLN A 353 10.35 0.10 -6.68
N THR A 354 9.65 0.75 -7.61
CA THR A 354 8.32 1.33 -7.46
C THR A 354 7.21 0.28 -7.35
N HIS A 355 7.55 -1.00 -7.50
CA HIS A 355 6.59 -2.09 -7.62
C HIS A 355 6.88 -3.29 -6.72
N THR A 356 7.66 -3.13 -5.65
CA THR A 356 8.03 -4.23 -4.74
C THR A 356 6.82 -4.98 -4.17
N LEU A 357 5.77 -4.30 -3.71
CA LEU A 357 4.56 -4.96 -3.18
C LEU A 357 3.86 -5.77 -4.28
N ARG A 358 3.71 -5.18 -5.47
CA ARG A 358 3.11 -5.85 -6.63
C ARG A 358 3.88 -7.11 -6.97
N ASP A 359 5.20 -7.03 -7.07
CA ASP A 359 6.05 -8.14 -7.48
C ASP A 359 6.07 -9.25 -6.41
N LEU A 360 6.03 -8.88 -5.12
CA LEU A 360 5.85 -9.82 -4.01
C LEU A 360 4.49 -10.53 -4.08
N ILE A 361 3.40 -9.82 -4.39
CA ILE A 361 2.07 -10.41 -4.56
C ILE A 361 2.09 -11.41 -5.71
N TRP A 362 2.68 -11.06 -6.86
CA TRP A 362 2.79 -11.95 -8.01
C TRP A 362 3.64 -13.18 -7.72
N ALA A 363 4.80 -13.01 -7.07
CA ALA A 363 5.65 -14.12 -6.66
C ALA A 363 4.91 -15.05 -5.68
N ALA A 364 4.20 -14.49 -4.71
CA ALA A 364 3.39 -15.26 -3.77
C ALA A 364 2.23 -15.99 -4.47
N TYR A 365 1.53 -15.33 -5.40
CA TYR A 365 0.42 -15.94 -6.11
C TYR A 365 0.88 -17.10 -7.02
N THR A 366 1.94 -16.89 -7.79
CA THR A 366 2.47 -17.88 -8.76
C THR A 366 3.12 -19.10 -8.12
N THR A 367 3.61 -18.97 -6.88
CA THR A 367 4.19 -20.10 -6.12
C THR A 367 3.13 -20.96 -5.43
N ARG A 368 1.85 -20.58 -5.50
CA ARG A 368 0.75 -21.31 -4.84
C ARG A 368 -0.08 -22.09 -5.86
N THR A 369 -0.45 -23.28 -5.44
CA THR A 369 -1.52 -24.08 -6.04
C THR A 369 -2.88 -23.37 -5.87
N SER A 370 -3.76 -23.49 -6.86
CA SER A 370 -5.14 -23.01 -6.81
C SER A 370 -5.91 -23.55 -5.60
N HIS A 371 -5.70 -24.82 -5.25
CA HIS A 371 -6.34 -25.44 -4.08
C HIS A 371 -5.90 -24.77 -2.77
N ARG A 372 -4.60 -24.46 -2.63
CA ARG A 372 -4.05 -23.73 -1.49
C ARG A 372 -4.63 -22.33 -1.37
N ILE A 373 -4.78 -21.61 -2.49
CA ILE A 373 -5.39 -20.28 -2.49
C ILE A 373 -6.83 -20.36 -1.95
N GLU A 374 -7.62 -21.35 -2.36
CA GLU A 374 -9.00 -21.52 -1.88
C GLU A 374 -9.06 -21.92 -0.39
N VAL A 375 -8.12 -22.74 0.09
CA VAL A 375 -7.99 -23.02 1.54
C VAL A 375 -7.68 -21.73 2.31
N GLU A 376 -6.63 -21.00 1.91
CA GLU A 376 -6.26 -19.72 2.55
C GLU A 376 -7.42 -18.71 2.51
N ARG A 377 -8.18 -18.69 1.39
CA ARG A 377 -9.40 -17.89 1.20
C ARG A 377 -10.50 -18.26 2.19
N GLU A 378 -10.76 -19.55 2.42
CA GLU A 378 -11.79 -20.00 3.36
C GLU A 378 -11.50 -19.52 4.79
N TYR A 379 -10.26 -19.69 5.25
CA TYR A 379 -9.87 -19.30 6.61
C TYR A 379 -9.89 -17.78 6.79
N ILE A 380 -9.46 -17.01 5.79
CA ILE A 380 -9.55 -15.55 5.88
C ILE A 380 -11.00 -15.04 5.84
N CYS A 381 -11.88 -15.67 5.06
CA CYS A 381 -13.32 -15.34 5.07
C CYS A 381 -13.91 -15.47 6.48
N LYS A 382 -13.61 -16.58 7.17
CA LYS A 382 -14.09 -16.83 8.54
C LYS A 382 -13.59 -15.76 9.51
N PHE A 383 -12.32 -15.41 9.43
CA PHE A 383 -11.72 -14.35 10.25
C PHE A 383 -12.35 -12.98 9.98
N GLU A 384 -12.39 -12.55 8.72
CA GLU A 384 -12.95 -11.25 8.32
C GLU A 384 -14.44 -11.15 8.63
N PHE A 385 -15.21 -12.24 8.48
CA PHE A 385 -16.62 -12.27 8.89
C PHE A 385 -16.77 -12.01 10.39
N ALA A 386 -16.02 -12.73 11.24
CA ALA A 386 -16.08 -12.55 12.69
C ALA A 386 -15.67 -11.14 13.12
N LEU A 387 -14.60 -10.61 12.52
CA LEU A 387 -14.10 -9.26 12.76
C LEU A 387 -15.13 -8.20 12.36
N ARG A 388 -15.64 -8.27 11.13
CA ARG A 388 -16.56 -7.27 10.57
C ARG A 388 -17.93 -7.32 11.23
N LYS A 389 -18.40 -8.51 11.66
CA LYS A 389 -19.64 -8.65 12.45
C LYS A 389 -19.60 -7.77 13.70
N ARG A 390 -18.46 -7.70 14.39
CA ARG A 390 -18.27 -6.84 15.58
C ARG A 390 -18.21 -5.35 15.28
N CYS A 391 -17.89 -4.98 14.04
CA CYS A 391 -17.82 -3.58 13.61
C CYS A 391 -19.15 -3.04 13.08
N LEU A 392 -20.22 -3.86 13.04
CA LEU A 392 -21.54 -3.43 12.59
C LEU A 392 -22.22 -2.57 13.67
N THR A 393 -23.05 -1.62 13.23
CA THR A 393 -23.96 -0.93 14.14
C THR A 393 -25.00 -1.92 14.70
N PRO A 394 -25.57 -1.67 15.89
CA PRO A 394 -26.56 -2.57 16.49
C PRO A 394 -27.73 -2.90 15.55
N GLU A 395 -28.17 -1.95 14.74
CA GLU A 395 -29.26 -2.14 13.77
C GLU A 395 -28.85 -3.07 12.63
N ARG A 396 -27.63 -2.88 12.08
CA ARG A 396 -27.09 -3.73 11.01
C ARG A 396 -26.82 -5.15 11.51
N LEU A 397 -26.33 -5.28 12.74
CA LEU A 397 -26.11 -6.57 13.40
C LEU A 397 -27.42 -7.32 13.61
N LYS A 398 -28.47 -6.66 14.14
CA LYS A 398 -29.79 -7.27 14.32
C LYS A 398 -30.39 -7.77 13.00
N ARG A 399 -30.23 -7.00 11.91
CA ARG A 399 -30.66 -7.42 10.56
C ARG A 399 -29.88 -8.66 10.09
N LEU A 400 -28.56 -8.66 10.24
CA LEU A 400 -27.72 -9.80 9.90
C LEU A 400 -28.17 -11.07 10.64
N GLU A 401 -28.41 -10.98 11.95
CA GLU A 401 -28.84 -12.11 12.77
C GLU A 401 -30.24 -12.60 12.41
N ALA A 402 -31.16 -11.70 12.07
CA ALA A 402 -32.48 -12.09 11.57
C ALA A 402 -32.39 -12.87 10.24
N GLU A 403 -31.49 -12.50 9.34
CA GLU A 403 -31.26 -13.22 8.08
C GLU A 403 -30.65 -14.61 8.30
N ILE A 404 -29.72 -14.73 9.26
CA ILE A 404 -29.16 -16.03 9.66
C ILE A 404 -30.25 -16.93 10.27
N LEU A 405 -31.11 -16.38 11.13
CA LEU A 405 -32.25 -17.11 11.73
C LEU A 405 -33.28 -17.56 10.69
N ARG A 406 -33.42 -16.83 9.57
CA ARG A 406 -34.23 -17.22 8.41
C ARG A 406 -33.58 -18.34 7.56
N GLY A 407 -32.43 -18.84 7.97
CA GLY A 407 -31.70 -19.91 7.28
C GLY A 407 -30.86 -19.44 6.09
N ARG A 408 -30.67 -18.12 5.90
CA ARG A 408 -29.76 -17.63 4.85
C ARG A 408 -28.30 -17.88 5.28
N SER A 409 -27.52 -18.51 4.40
CA SER A 409 -26.09 -18.67 4.61
C SER A 409 -25.35 -17.41 4.19
N ILE A 410 -24.93 -16.60 5.17
CA ILE A 410 -24.13 -15.40 4.95
C ILE A 410 -22.68 -15.72 5.33
N ARG A 411 -21.77 -15.60 4.36
CA ARG A 411 -20.35 -15.96 4.53
C ARG A 411 -19.43 -14.76 4.71
N THR A 412 -19.89 -13.57 4.33
CA THR A 412 -19.08 -12.36 4.22
C THR A 412 -19.89 -11.12 4.60
N ILE A 413 -19.19 -10.05 4.98
CA ILE A 413 -19.75 -8.73 5.26
C ILE A 413 -18.90 -7.72 4.48
N SER A 414 -19.51 -6.96 3.57
CA SER A 414 -18.77 -5.95 2.79
C SER A 414 -18.26 -4.82 3.71
N LEU A 415 -17.11 -4.22 3.35
CA LEU A 415 -16.60 -2.99 3.96
C LEU A 415 -17.60 -1.82 3.81
N ASP A 416 -18.44 -1.85 2.78
CA ASP A 416 -19.49 -0.84 2.57
C ASP A 416 -20.61 -0.95 3.64
N CYS A 417 -20.75 -2.12 4.26
CA CYS A 417 -21.65 -2.34 5.38
C CYS A 417 -21.10 -1.81 6.72
N ILE A 418 -19.88 -1.27 6.75
CA ILE A 418 -19.29 -0.67 7.96
C ILE A 418 -19.25 0.85 7.78
N PRO A 419 -19.84 1.63 8.72
CA PRO A 419 -19.84 3.08 8.62
C PRO A 419 -18.41 3.64 8.50
N TRP A 420 -18.24 4.57 7.58
CA TRP A 420 -16.99 5.28 7.36
C TRP A 420 -17.21 6.77 7.54
N VAL A 421 -17.06 7.22 8.78
CA VAL A 421 -17.33 8.63 9.17
C VAL A 421 -16.44 9.60 8.38
N TYR A 422 -15.27 9.15 7.93
CA TYR A 422 -14.37 9.93 7.07
C TYR A 422 -14.97 10.36 5.72
N GLU A 423 -15.94 9.61 5.20
CA GLU A 423 -16.66 9.95 3.96
C GLU A 423 -17.82 10.92 4.19
N GLN A 424 -18.23 11.14 5.45
CA GLN A 424 -19.21 12.17 5.74
C GLN A 424 -18.52 13.51 5.56
N HIS A 425 -18.92 14.26 4.52
CA HIS A 425 -18.45 15.63 4.33
C HIS A 425 -18.67 16.41 5.63
N PRO A 426 -17.62 16.82 6.36
CA PRO A 426 -17.83 17.83 7.37
C PRO A 426 -18.32 19.07 6.60
N LEU A 427 -19.52 19.56 6.92
CA LEU A 427 -19.96 20.88 6.50
C LEU A 427 -19.08 21.89 7.25
N ILE A 428 -17.86 22.11 6.75
CA ILE A 428 -16.95 23.10 7.29
C ILE A 428 -17.40 24.46 6.74
N SER A 429 -18.14 25.20 7.55
CA SER A 429 -18.45 26.60 7.28
C SER A 429 -17.14 27.40 7.31
N ARG A 430 -16.59 27.71 6.13
CA ARG A 430 -15.40 28.55 5.98
C ARG A 430 -15.84 30.02 5.89
N PRO A 431 -15.20 30.94 6.63
CA PRO A 431 -15.42 32.36 6.41
C PRO A 431 -14.92 32.73 4.99
N PRO A 432 -15.61 33.62 4.26
CA PRO A 432 -15.20 34.05 2.91
C PRO A 432 -13.75 34.54 2.80
N ALA A 433 -13.18 35.03 3.91
CA ALA A 433 -11.79 35.46 4.01
C ALA A 433 -10.75 34.33 3.78
N ASP A 434 -11.12 33.05 3.95
CA ASP A 434 -10.24 31.89 3.68
C ASP A 434 -10.05 31.63 2.17
N PHE A 435 -10.85 32.27 1.31
CA PHE A 435 -10.76 32.18 -0.16
C PHE A 435 -10.67 33.58 -0.80
N PRO A 436 -9.62 34.37 -0.48
CA PRO A 436 -9.55 35.79 -0.83
C PRO A 436 -9.49 36.06 -2.35
N TRP A 437 -9.28 35.02 -3.16
CA TRP A 437 -9.18 35.11 -4.62
C TRP A 437 -10.48 34.85 -5.39
N TYR A 438 -11.57 34.44 -4.72
CA TYR A 438 -12.85 34.21 -5.39
C TYR A 438 -13.98 35.01 -4.73
N GLU A 439 -14.19 36.24 -5.20
CA GLU A 439 -15.42 36.97 -4.90
C GLU A 439 -16.60 36.28 -5.60
N ALA A 440 -17.80 36.33 -4.99
CA ALA A 440 -19.00 35.79 -5.62
C ALA A 440 -19.24 36.44 -6.99
N GLY A 441 -19.50 35.64 -8.03
CA GLY A 441 -19.64 36.10 -9.41
C GLY A 441 -18.34 36.07 -10.22
N LYS A 442 -17.18 35.84 -9.60
CA LYS A 442 -15.89 35.69 -10.28
C LYS A 442 -15.67 34.25 -10.76
N TRP A 443 -14.93 34.12 -11.85
CA TRP A 443 -14.56 32.84 -12.43
C TRP A 443 -13.44 32.16 -11.63
N VAL A 444 -13.67 30.92 -11.24
CA VAL A 444 -12.78 30.00 -10.53
C VAL A 444 -12.01 29.18 -11.56
N TRP A 445 -10.68 29.32 -11.56
CA TRP A 445 -9.79 28.56 -12.42
C TRP A 445 -9.53 27.18 -11.83
N LEU A 446 -9.73 26.12 -12.63
CA LEU A 446 -9.56 24.74 -12.18
C LEU A 446 -8.29 24.09 -12.73
N ASP A 447 -8.10 24.10 -14.05
CA ASP A 447 -6.94 23.53 -14.74
C ASP A 447 -6.90 23.98 -16.22
N GLY A 448 -5.71 24.24 -16.77
CA GLY A 448 -5.47 24.51 -18.19
C GLY A 448 -6.39 25.56 -18.82
N GLU A 449 -7.44 25.09 -19.49
CA GLU A 449 -8.43 25.87 -20.25
C GLU A 449 -9.80 25.94 -19.53
N TRP A 450 -9.96 25.35 -18.35
CA TRP A 450 -11.27 25.21 -17.69
C TRP A 450 -11.50 26.22 -16.56
N TYR A 451 -12.67 26.85 -16.61
CA TYR A 451 -13.13 27.80 -15.61
C TYR A 451 -14.59 27.55 -15.18
N LEU A 452 -14.92 27.84 -13.92
CA LEU A 452 -16.24 27.70 -13.29
C LEU A 452 -16.72 29.04 -12.74
N GLN A 453 -18.00 29.39 -12.85
CA GLN A 453 -18.50 30.63 -12.23
C GLN A 453 -19.01 30.34 -10.83
N SER A 454 -18.49 31.05 -9.82
CA SER A 454 -19.11 31.07 -8.50
C SER A 454 -20.39 31.91 -8.59
N VAL A 455 -21.53 31.37 -8.13
CA VAL A 455 -22.77 32.14 -8.04
C VAL A 455 -23.01 32.48 -6.57
N PRO A 456 -23.25 33.75 -6.21
CA PRO A 456 -23.65 34.09 -4.85
C PRO A 456 -24.89 33.28 -4.45
N GLY A 457 -24.95 32.83 -3.20
CA GLY A 457 -26.15 32.21 -2.66
C GLY A 457 -27.33 33.17 -2.76
N ALA A 458 -28.54 32.66 -2.94
CA ALA A 458 -29.74 33.46 -3.18
C ALA A 458 -30.16 34.35 -1.99
N GLY A 459 -29.40 34.33 -0.89
CA GLY A 459 -29.62 35.19 0.27
C GLY A 459 -28.47 35.12 1.27
N TRP A 460 -28.50 36.04 2.25
CA TRP A 460 -27.62 36.00 3.41
C TRP A 460 -27.80 34.64 4.14
N ALA A 461 -26.69 33.95 4.41
CA ALA A 461 -26.61 32.58 4.97
C ALA A 461 -26.88 31.40 4.02
N GLN A 462 -27.10 31.59 2.71
CA GLN A 462 -27.02 30.48 1.76
C GLN A 462 -25.60 30.34 1.20
N PRO A 463 -24.96 29.16 1.28
CA PRO A 463 -23.66 28.94 0.65
C PRO A 463 -23.77 29.20 -0.86
N GLY A 464 -22.78 29.90 -1.43
CA GLY A 464 -22.70 30.10 -2.86
C GLY A 464 -22.70 28.76 -3.58
N MET A 465 -23.41 28.68 -4.71
CA MET A 465 -23.46 27.47 -5.52
C MET A 465 -22.43 27.61 -6.64
N LEU A 466 -21.62 26.58 -6.86
CA LEU A 466 -20.80 26.49 -8.06
C LEU A 466 -21.72 26.07 -9.20
N ARG A 467 -22.08 27.00 -10.07
CA ARG A 467 -22.83 26.67 -11.28
C ARG A 467 -21.83 26.05 -12.24
N LEU A 468 -21.95 24.74 -12.44
CA LEU A 468 -21.17 23.97 -13.40
C LEU A 468 -21.52 24.42 -14.82
N SER A 469 -20.93 25.54 -15.26
CA SER A 469 -20.68 25.78 -16.67
C SER A 469 -19.19 25.55 -16.89
N LEU A 470 -18.83 24.31 -17.22
CA LEU A 470 -17.47 24.00 -17.66
C LEU A 470 -17.28 24.67 -19.02
N LYS A 471 -16.47 25.72 -19.10
CA LYS A 471 -16.10 26.33 -20.38
C LYS A 471 -14.61 26.16 -20.60
N ARG A 472 -14.24 25.81 -21.84
CA ARG A 472 -12.88 25.59 -22.29
C ARG A 472 -12.38 26.84 -23.02
N VAL A 473 -11.29 27.45 -22.57
CA VAL A 473 -10.59 28.54 -23.27
C VAL A 473 -9.95 27.94 -24.52
N GLY A 474 -10.47 28.26 -25.70
CA GLY A 474 -9.87 27.86 -26.98
C GLY A 474 -10.75 27.00 -27.89
N CYS A 475 -11.90 26.51 -27.41
CA CYS A 475 -12.99 26.15 -28.33
C CYS A 475 -13.70 27.46 -28.68
N GLY A 476 -13.13 28.20 -29.63
CA GLY A 476 -13.91 29.13 -30.41
C GLY A 476 -14.94 28.30 -31.17
N GLU A 477 -16.14 28.17 -30.60
CA GLU A 477 -17.35 28.16 -31.43
C GLU A 477 -17.45 29.56 -32.03
N GLU A 478 -16.60 29.81 -33.02
CA GLU A 478 -17.01 30.55 -34.22
C GLU A 478 -17.76 29.53 -35.10
N GLU A 479 -18.88 29.00 -34.61
CA GLU A 479 -19.91 28.41 -35.46
C GLU A 479 -21.06 29.42 -35.50
N GLU A 480 -20.96 30.29 -36.50
CA GLU A 480 -22.04 30.71 -37.38
C GLU A 480 -23.45 30.81 -36.74
N GLU A 481 -23.74 31.93 -36.08
CA GLU A 481 -25.05 32.57 -36.31
C GLU A 481 -24.87 33.60 -37.41
N GLY A 482 -25.34 33.21 -38.59
CA GLY A 482 -25.19 33.89 -39.86
C GLY A 482 -25.59 35.35 -39.84
N MET A 483 -24.67 36.15 -40.38
CA MET A 483 -24.88 37.45 -40.94
C MET A 483 -25.59 37.28 -42.30
N GLU A 484 -26.89 37.58 -42.38
CA GLU A 484 -27.51 38.13 -43.59
C GLU A 484 -27.71 39.63 -43.36
N GLY A 485 -27.12 40.47 -44.21
CA GLY A 485 -27.63 41.83 -44.42
C GLY A 485 -26.61 42.98 -44.43
N MET A 486 -25.84 43.06 -45.52
CA MET A 486 -25.58 44.29 -46.30
C MET A 486 -25.03 45.59 -45.66
N ALA A 487 -23.84 45.92 -46.17
CA ALA A 487 -23.45 47.18 -46.82
C ALA A 487 -22.97 48.39 -45.99
N GLY A 488 -21.78 48.88 -46.36
CA GLY A 488 -21.21 50.19 -46.00
C GLY A 488 -19.75 50.05 -45.56
N GLU A 489 -18.79 50.07 -46.49
CA GLU A 489 -18.07 51.26 -46.97
C GLU A 489 -16.62 51.27 -46.44
N ASP A 490 -15.71 50.93 -47.35
CA ASP A 490 -14.36 51.44 -47.60
C ASP A 490 -13.59 52.11 -46.45
N GLY A 491 -12.52 51.45 -46.03
CA GLY A 491 -11.48 52.03 -45.19
C GLY A 491 -10.17 51.26 -45.32
N ASP A 492 -9.35 51.66 -46.30
CA ASP A 492 -7.95 51.28 -46.42
C ASP A 492 -7.19 51.67 -45.15
N GLY A 493 -6.55 50.69 -44.52
CA GLY A 493 -5.85 50.87 -43.26
C GLY A 493 -4.83 49.77 -43.03
N ASP A 494 -3.69 49.89 -43.72
CA ASP A 494 -2.49 49.08 -43.50
C ASP A 494 -2.04 49.21 -42.04
N GLY A 495 -2.12 48.10 -41.31
CA GLY A 495 -1.76 48.06 -39.90
C GLY A 495 -1.49 46.64 -39.44
N GLU A 496 -0.29 46.13 -39.77
CA GLU A 496 0.29 44.96 -39.12
C GLU A 496 0.27 45.15 -37.60
N LYS A 497 -0.67 44.47 -36.92
CA LYS A 497 -0.59 44.22 -35.49
C LYS A 497 -0.25 42.75 -35.29
N GLU A 498 1.04 42.46 -35.17
CA GLU A 498 1.54 41.26 -34.50
C GLU A 498 1.09 41.30 -33.03
N GLY A 499 -0.14 40.84 -32.78
CA GLY A 499 -0.61 40.52 -31.45
C GLY A 499 -0.03 39.19 -31.01
N VAL A 500 1.24 39.18 -30.59
CA VAL A 500 1.78 38.06 -29.80
C VAL A 500 1.06 38.08 -28.45
N GLY A 501 -0.11 37.44 -28.42
CA GLY A 501 -0.83 37.14 -27.21
C GLY A 501 0.00 36.21 -26.34
N PHE A 502 0.83 36.79 -25.47
CA PHE A 502 1.38 36.06 -24.34
C PHE A 502 0.20 35.58 -23.48
N ALA A 503 -0.26 34.36 -23.73
CA ALA A 503 -1.12 33.64 -22.82
C ALA A 503 -0.43 33.69 -21.45
N LYS A 504 -0.96 34.51 -20.54
CA LYS A 504 -0.48 34.59 -19.16
C LYS A 504 -0.62 33.19 -18.59
N LYS A 505 0.52 32.50 -18.51
CA LYS A 505 0.61 31.16 -17.93
C LYS A 505 0.04 31.24 -16.52
N GLY A 506 -0.96 30.41 -16.24
CA GLY A 506 -1.67 30.39 -14.97
C GLY A 506 -0.71 30.16 -13.78
N PRO A 507 -1.08 30.60 -12.58
CA PRO A 507 -0.22 30.61 -11.39
C PRO A 507 0.24 29.20 -10.94
N LEU A 508 -0.34 28.14 -11.47
CA LEU A 508 -0.11 26.76 -11.06
C LEU A 508 1.00 26.04 -11.85
N ARG A 509 1.54 26.63 -12.93
CA ARG A 509 2.55 25.99 -13.79
C ARG A 509 3.89 25.68 -13.08
N ASN A 510 4.20 26.39 -11.99
CA ASN A 510 5.48 26.25 -11.28
C ASN A 510 5.40 25.34 -10.04
N VAL A 511 4.30 24.59 -9.86
CA VAL A 511 4.12 23.67 -8.73
C VAL A 511 4.62 22.28 -9.11
N ALA A 512 5.74 21.85 -8.52
CA ALA A 512 6.61 20.78 -9.02
C ALA A 512 6.13 19.32 -8.82
N TYR A 513 4.85 19.03 -8.56
CA TYR A 513 4.40 17.67 -8.23
C TYR A 513 3.09 17.21 -8.86
N LEU A 514 2.63 17.87 -9.93
CA LEU A 514 1.52 17.37 -10.75
C LEU A 514 2.00 16.26 -11.70
N VAL A 515 2.11 15.04 -11.21
CA VAL A 515 2.08 13.85 -12.07
C VAL A 515 0.61 13.57 -12.38
N TYR A 516 0.13 14.15 -13.48
CA TYR A 516 -1.13 13.74 -14.08
C TYR A 516 -0.99 12.29 -14.57
N LEU A 517 -1.94 11.43 -14.23
CA LEU A 517 -2.28 10.36 -15.17
C LEU A 517 -2.77 11.07 -16.42
N GLY A 518 -2.07 10.88 -17.54
CA GLY A 518 -2.44 11.49 -18.81
C GLY A 518 -3.90 11.17 -19.15
N VAL A 519 -4.58 12.08 -19.83
CA VAL A 519 -5.99 11.95 -20.23
C VAL A 519 -6.26 10.60 -20.93
N GLU A 520 -5.28 10.11 -21.70
CA GLU A 520 -5.31 8.80 -22.36
C GLU A 520 -5.38 7.59 -21.40
N ASP A 521 -4.84 7.72 -20.18
CA ASP A 521 -4.86 6.67 -19.15
C ASP A 521 -6.16 6.67 -18.35
N ALA A 522 -6.82 7.83 -18.22
CA ALA A 522 -8.13 7.94 -17.58
C ALA A 522 -9.22 7.36 -18.50
N GLU A 523 -9.25 7.71 -19.78
CA GLU A 523 -10.26 7.18 -20.71
C GLU A 523 -10.20 5.65 -20.82
N ARG A 524 -9.01 5.06 -20.83
CA ARG A 524 -8.83 3.61 -20.95
C ARG A 524 -9.31 2.80 -19.74
N VAL A 525 -9.36 3.41 -18.56
CA VAL A 525 -9.78 2.75 -17.30
C VAL A 525 -11.29 2.87 -17.08
N TRP A 526 -11.91 3.94 -17.59
CA TRP A 526 -13.30 4.27 -17.26
C TRP A 526 -14.28 4.12 -18.44
N LEU A 527 -13.81 4.08 -19.70
CA LEU A 527 -14.68 3.93 -20.88
C LEU A 527 -14.83 2.49 -21.41
N LYS A 528 -14.22 1.46 -20.79
CA LYS A 528 -14.61 0.06 -21.07
C LYS A 528 -15.84 -0.35 -20.25
N GLY A 529 -16.93 0.32 -20.55
CA GLY A 529 -18.28 0.05 -20.06
C GLY A 529 -19.32 0.71 -20.96
N GLY A 530 -19.06 0.76 -22.27
CA GLY A 530 -20.04 1.18 -23.27
C GLY A 530 -20.83 -0.04 -23.73
N GLU A 531 -22.16 0.04 -23.52
CA GLU A 531 -23.21 -0.78 -24.13
C GLU A 531 -23.39 -2.20 -23.56
N ASP A 532 -23.85 -2.29 -22.29
CA ASP A 532 -24.85 -3.29 -21.82
C ASP A 532 -25.02 -3.25 -20.28
N ALA A 533 -25.06 -2.06 -19.67
CA ALA A 533 -25.29 -1.89 -18.23
C ALA A 533 -26.57 -1.09 -17.96
N SER A 534 -27.70 -1.57 -18.50
CA SER A 534 -29.04 -1.18 -18.07
C SER A 534 -29.72 -2.35 -17.36
N GLU A 535 -29.16 -2.80 -16.23
CA GLU A 535 -29.93 -3.46 -15.18
C GLU A 535 -29.06 -3.56 -13.92
N PHE A 536 -29.72 -3.60 -12.76
CA PHE A 536 -29.18 -3.56 -11.39
C PHE A 536 -28.98 -2.18 -10.79
N ALA A 537 -30.11 -1.51 -10.55
CA ALA A 537 -30.33 -0.87 -9.27
C ALA A 537 -30.55 -1.97 -8.21
N PHE A 538 -29.64 -2.10 -7.23
CA PHE A 538 -29.90 -2.35 -5.81
C PHE A 538 -28.63 -2.18 -4.99
#